data_AF-A0A2K2TXN4-F1
#
_entry.id   AF-A0A2K2TXN4-F1
#
_cell.length_a   1.000
_cell.length_b   1.000
_cell.length_c   1.000
_cell.angle_alpha   90.00
_cell.angle_beta   90.00
_cell.angle_gamma   90.00
#
_symmetry.space_group_name_H-M   'P 1'
#
loop_
_entity.id
_entity.type
_entity.pdbx_description
1 polymer ?
#
loop_
_entity_poly.entity_id
_entity_poly.type
_entity_poly.pdbx_seq_one_letter_code
_entity_poly.pdbx_strand_id
1 'polypeptide(L)'
;MICNNTGIYLYELIEDYKEAGTLEEKAEIFKLFCSSIWSCDNKRRIYTKTIHFTIRNDLLETDLGRLFSSWSSIEYNYYKSVTETENWYDLIRQKINNIYTRYFDSDVILGKEYMDLLKTPKNLYYEWISGTGLSRDGANALINEAMDKAQKMKEKLQRQKMSLPWNEYKSLMETFLLKILDNCKLIGDYETKTSVPTRLDFLTEDHFYVKYINCCLDGEIRKWQKKYYGLPQNTRKQYGRCMDCGCLYIQKARNQKRCGECQHRYNRKNKTAKQKLYRVEKLKIPAGP
;
A
#
# COMPACT_ATOMS: atom_id res chain seq x y z
N MET A 1 27.61 -27.46 0.39
CA MET A 1 26.50 -28.40 0.16
C MET A 1 25.37 -27.57 -0.45
N ILE A 2 25.10 -27.78 -1.74
CA ILE A 2 24.10 -27.01 -2.49
C ILE A 2 22.77 -27.73 -2.27
N CYS A 3 21.91 -27.18 -1.41
CA CYS A 3 20.61 -27.79 -1.14
C CYS A 3 19.68 -27.53 -2.32
N ASN A 4 19.34 -28.60 -3.05
CA ASN A 4 18.18 -28.64 -3.93
C ASN A 4 16.93 -28.40 -3.07
N ASN A 5 16.29 -27.24 -3.25
CA ASN A 5 15.28 -26.67 -2.35
C ASN A 5 13.85 -27.21 -2.62
N THR A 6 13.72 -28.50 -2.96
CA THR A 6 12.46 -29.12 -3.44
C THR A 6 11.91 -30.18 -2.49
N GLY A 7 11.95 -29.94 -1.17
CA GLY A 7 11.39 -30.93 -0.24
C GLY A 7 11.28 -30.53 1.23
N ILE A 8 11.52 -29.27 1.61
CA ILE A 8 11.40 -28.85 3.02
C ILE A 8 10.02 -28.22 3.24
N TYR A 9 9.18 -28.90 3.99
CA TYR A 9 7.88 -28.39 4.40
C TYR A 9 8.04 -27.32 5.49
N LEU A 10 7.12 -26.36 5.52
CA LEU A 10 7.14 -25.30 6.51
C LEU A 10 6.86 -25.83 7.93
N TYR A 11 5.98 -26.82 8.07
CA TYR A 11 5.69 -27.40 9.38
C TYR A 11 6.95 -28.04 9.99
N GLU A 12 7.72 -28.83 9.20
CA GLU A 12 8.98 -29.45 9.64
C GLU A 12 9.99 -28.40 10.11
N LEU A 13 10.17 -27.32 9.34
CA LEU A 13 11.05 -26.21 9.73
C LEU A 13 10.64 -25.56 11.06
N ILE A 14 9.34 -25.48 11.32
CA ILE A 14 8.82 -24.89 12.56
C ILE A 14 9.00 -25.86 13.73
N GLU A 15 8.77 -27.16 13.52
CA GLU A 15 9.04 -28.22 14.49
C GLU A 15 10.52 -28.24 14.87
N ASP A 16 11.42 -28.35 13.89
CA ASP A 16 12.87 -28.31 14.10
C ASP A 16 13.28 -27.04 14.88
N TYR A 17 12.73 -25.87 14.51
CA TYR A 17 13.03 -24.61 15.20
C TYR A 17 12.57 -24.60 16.66
N LYS A 18 11.50 -25.34 16.99
CA LYS A 18 10.94 -25.42 18.34
C LYS A 18 11.63 -26.46 19.20
N GLU A 19 12.09 -27.54 18.59
CA GLU A 19 12.78 -28.65 19.24
C GLU A 19 14.30 -28.46 19.32
N ALA A 20 14.84 -27.46 18.61
CA ALA A 20 16.26 -27.10 18.64
C ALA A 20 16.81 -27.02 20.08
N GLY A 21 17.86 -27.80 20.34
CA GLY A 21 18.46 -27.93 21.66
C GLY A 21 19.40 -26.78 22.04
N THR A 22 19.82 -25.98 21.06
CA THR A 22 20.76 -24.86 21.24
C THR A 22 20.30 -23.59 20.53
N LEU A 23 20.84 -22.43 20.95
CA LEU A 23 20.56 -21.16 20.28
C LEU A 23 21.22 -21.08 18.89
N GLU A 24 22.36 -21.74 18.73
CA GLU A 24 23.11 -21.83 17.49
C GLU A 24 22.31 -22.60 16.44
N GLU A 25 21.82 -23.79 16.78
CA GLU A 25 20.95 -24.61 15.92
C GLU A 25 19.69 -23.84 15.51
N LYS A 26 19.04 -23.19 16.47
CA LYS A 26 17.87 -22.35 16.23
C LYS A 26 18.16 -21.20 15.25
N ALA A 27 19.34 -20.58 15.36
CA ALA A 27 19.77 -19.53 14.45
C ALA A 27 20.09 -20.05 13.04
N GLU A 28 20.63 -21.27 12.92
CA GLU A 28 20.86 -21.93 11.63
C GLU A 28 19.56 -22.26 10.91
N ILE A 29 18.58 -22.83 11.61
CA ILE A 29 17.24 -23.12 11.08
C ILE A 29 16.57 -21.82 10.62
N PHE A 30 16.65 -20.76 11.44
CA PHE A 30 16.12 -19.44 11.06
C PHE A 30 16.80 -18.89 9.79
N LYS A 31 18.12 -19.03 9.69
CA LYS A 31 18.88 -18.60 8.51
C LYS A 31 18.47 -19.38 7.26
N LEU A 32 18.23 -20.68 7.37
CA LEU A 32 17.72 -21.51 6.27
C LEU A 32 16.32 -21.03 5.84
N PHE A 33 15.41 -20.84 6.79
CA PHE A 33 14.07 -20.32 6.55
C PHE A 33 14.08 -18.98 5.80
N CYS A 34 14.86 -18.01 6.29
CA CYS A 34 15.00 -16.72 5.62
C CYS A 34 15.64 -16.87 4.24
N SER A 35 16.67 -17.71 4.10
CA SER A 35 17.35 -17.93 2.82
C SER A 35 16.38 -18.44 1.76
N SER A 36 15.53 -19.41 2.08
CA SER A 36 14.49 -19.92 1.17
C SER A 36 13.52 -18.84 0.70
N ILE A 37 13.11 -17.92 1.59
CA ILE A 37 12.24 -16.79 1.22
C ILE A 37 12.97 -15.78 0.33
N TRP A 38 14.25 -15.50 0.58
CA TRP A 38 15.00 -14.50 -0.18
C TRP A 38 15.53 -15.02 -1.51
N SER A 39 15.80 -16.32 -1.62
CA SER A 39 16.34 -16.96 -2.83
C SER A 39 15.28 -17.34 -3.84
N CYS A 40 14.00 -17.39 -3.46
CA CYS A 40 12.92 -17.75 -4.37
C CYS A 40 12.77 -16.78 -5.55
N ASP A 41 12.18 -17.27 -6.64
CA ASP A 41 12.03 -16.53 -7.88
C ASP A 41 10.90 -15.50 -7.86
N ASN A 42 10.07 -15.49 -6.80
CA ASN A 42 9.03 -14.49 -6.58
C ASN A 42 9.61 -13.10 -6.17
N LYS A 43 10.47 -12.58 -7.03
CA LYS A 43 11.09 -11.26 -6.90
C LYS A 43 10.08 -10.20 -7.30
N ARG A 44 10.08 -9.11 -6.53
CA ARG A 44 9.27 -7.94 -6.82
C ARG A 44 9.69 -7.32 -8.16
N ARG A 45 8.71 -7.08 -9.04
CA ARG A 45 8.90 -6.40 -10.33
C ARG A 45 7.83 -5.33 -10.51
N ILE A 46 8.24 -4.15 -10.98
CA ILE A 46 7.33 -3.07 -11.37
C ILE A 46 7.05 -3.22 -12.85
N TYR A 47 5.79 -3.10 -13.23
CA TYR A 47 5.33 -3.17 -14.61
C TYR A 47 4.55 -1.91 -14.94
N THR A 48 4.61 -1.47 -16.19
CA THR A 48 3.66 -0.47 -16.70
C THR A 48 2.40 -1.20 -17.18
N LYS A 49 1.24 -0.79 -16.68
CA LYS A 49 -0.06 -1.22 -17.20
C LYS A 49 -0.78 -0.03 -17.83
N THR A 50 -1.71 -0.34 -18.72
CA THR A 50 -2.43 0.67 -19.48
C THR A 50 -3.93 0.47 -19.29
N ILE A 51 -4.63 1.53 -18.91
CA ILE A 51 -6.08 1.60 -19.07
C ILE A 51 -6.32 1.91 -20.55
N HIS A 52 -6.84 0.91 -21.26
CA HIS A 52 -7.09 1.00 -22.69
C HIS A 52 -8.58 0.85 -23.03
N PHE A 53 -9.00 1.56 -24.06
CA PHE A 53 -10.28 1.39 -24.75
C PHE A 53 -10.16 1.83 -26.21
N THR A 54 -10.95 1.20 -27.08
CA THR A 54 -10.91 1.43 -28.53
C THR A 54 -12.11 2.26 -28.95
N ILE A 55 -11.85 3.26 -29.79
CA ILE A 55 -12.90 4.11 -30.37
C ILE A 55 -13.47 3.40 -31.61
N ARG A 56 -14.79 3.38 -31.75
CA ARG A 56 -15.41 2.80 -32.95
C ARG A 56 -14.97 3.56 -34.20
N ASN A 57 -14.70 2.82 -35.28
CA ASN A 57 -14.16 3.39 -36.52
C ASN A 57 -15.04 4.48 -37.13
N ASP A 58 -16.37 4.32 -37.06
CA ASP A 58 -17.35 5.30 -37.56
C ASP A 58 -17.38 6.60 -36.76
N LEU A 59 -16.84 6.58 -35.53
CA LEU A 59 -16.81 7.73 -34.64
C LEU A 59 -15.45 8.44 -34.62
N LEU A 60 -14.38 7.84 -35.16
CA LEU A 60 -13.01 8.37 -35.07
C LEU A 60 -12.87 9.78 -35.64
N GLU A 61 -13.56 10.08 -36.73
CA GLU A 61 -13.49 11.38 -37.39
C GLU A 61 -14.38 12.46 -36.75
N THR A 62 -15.20 12.08 -35.78
CA THR A 62 -16.01 13.04 -35.02
C THR A 62 -15.15 13.81 -34.02
N ASP A 63 -15.57 15.03 -33.70
CA ASP A 63 -14.90 15.89 -32.72
C ASP A 63 -14.69 15.21 -31.35
N LEU A 64 -15.69 14.45 -30.89
CA LEU A 64 -15.62 13.67 -29.65
C LEU A 64 -14.76 12.42 -29.80
N GLY A 65 -14.85 11.73 -30.94
CA GLY A 65 -14.02 10.55 -31.21
C GLY A 65 -12.53 10.87 -31.20
N ARG A 66 -12.12 11.99 -31.79
CA ARG A 66 -10.73 12.47 -31.74
C ARG A 66 -10.27 12.80 -30.31
N LEU A 67 -11.13 13.44 -29.51
CA LEU A 67 -10.84 13.71 -28.10
C LEU A 67 -10.67 12.41 -27.31
N PHE A 68 -11.57 11.44 -27.45
CA PHE A 68 -11.44 10.17 -26.72
C PHE A 68 -10.26 9.34 -27.21
N SER A 69 -9.94 9.42 -28.51
CA SER A 69 -8.75 8.79 -29.07
C SER A 69 -7.46 9.27 -28.39
N SER A 70 -7.33 10.57 -28.10
CA SER A 70 -6.15 11.09 -27.39
C SER A 70 -6.03 10.60 -25.94
N TRP A 71 -7.11 10.07 -25.37
CA TRP A 71 -7.17 9.53 -24.01
C TRP A 71 -7.40 8.01 -23.98
N SER A 72 -7.31 7.34 -25.12
CA SER A 72 -7.58 5.90 -25.29
C SER A 72 -6.58 4.98 -24.58
N SER A 73 -5.46 5.55 -24.13
CA SER A 73 -4.35 4.85 -23.48
C SER A 73 -3.81 5.70 -22.34
N ILE A 74 -3.95 5.21 -21.11
CA ILE A 74 -3.41 5.88 -19.90
C ILE A 74 -2.55 4.89 -19.14
N GLU A 75 -1.26 5.19 -19.06
CA GLU A 75 -0.28 4.34 -18.39
C GLU A 75 -0.20 4.59 -16.88
N TYR A 76 0.07 3.53 -16.13
CA TYR A 76 0.30 3.58 -14.70
C TYR A 76 1.21 2.44 -14.23
N ASN A 77 1.99 2.70 -13.17
CA ASN A 77 2.85 1.69 -12.57
C ASN A 77 2.03 0.69 -11.75
N TYR A 78 2.34 -0.59 -11.94
CA TYR A 78 1.66 -1.72 -11.35
C TYR A 78 2.66 -2.72 -10.74
N TYR A 79 2.13 -3.54 -9.83
CA TYR A 79 2.85 -4.63 -9.18
C TYR A 79 1.93 -5.86 -9.08
N LYS A 80 2.43 -7.05 -9.44
CA LYS A 80 1.67 -8.31 -9.36
C LYS A 80 1.51 -8.70 -7.89
N SER A 81 0.29 -8.55 -7.35
CA SER A 81 0.00 -8.77 -5.92
C SER A 81 -0.28 -10.23 -5.54
N VAL A 82 -0.26 -11.13 -6.52
CA VAL A 82 -0.59 -12.56 -6.38
C VAL A 82 0.50 -13.41 -7.05
N THR A 83 0.71 -14.60 -6.52
CA THR A 83 1.55 -15.63 -7.15
C THR A 83 0.67 -16.83 -7.53
N GLU A 84 1.09 -17.57 -8.55
CA GLU A 84 0.44 -18.81 -9.00
C GLU A 84 1.03 -20.05 -8.31
N THR A 85 2.15 -19.88 -7.60
CA THR A 85 2.84 -20.92 -6.84
C THR A 85 2.17 -21.17 -5.49
N GLU A 86 2.08 -22.44 -5.09
CA GLU A 86 1.54 -22.83 -3.78
C GLU A 86 2.63 -23.04 -2.72
N ASN A 87 3.91 -22.96 -3.10
CA ASN A 87 5.03 -23.12 -2.18
C ASN A 87 5.02 -22.07 -1.07
N TRP A 88 5.26 -22.50 0.17
CA TRP A 88 5.18 -21.65 1.35
C TRP A 88 6.10 -20.41 1.27
N TYR A 89 7.33 -20.58 0.76
CA TYR A 89 8.31 -19.50 0.69
C TYR A 89 7.92 -18.43 -0.34
N ASP A 90 7.30 -18.83 -1.46
CA ASP A 90 6.79 -17.90 -2.47
C ASP A 90 5.57 -17.12 -1.95
N LEU A 91 4.71 -17.76 -1.16
CA LEU A 91 3.55 -17.13 -0.55
C LEU A 91 3.96 -16.10 0.52
N ILE A 92 4.91 -16.46 1.40
CA ILE A 92 5.47 -15.52 2.38
C ILE A 92 6.23 -14.39 1.66
N ARG A 93 7.01 -14.72 0.63
CA ARG A 93 7.67 -13.72 -0.21
C ARG A 93 6.69 -12.74 -0.84
N GLN A 94 5.59 -13.23 -1.40
CA GLN A 94 4.53 -12.41 -1.97
C GLN A 94 3.95 -11.46 -0.93
N LYS A 95 3.72 -11.94 0.30
CA LYS A 95 3.24 -11.12 1.40
C LYS A 95 4.22 -10.00 1.75
N ILE A 96 5.50 -10.31 1.87
CA ILE A 96 6.57 -9.32 2.12
C ILE A 96 6.56 -8.25 1.00
N ASN A 97 6.57 -8.66 -0.27
CA ASN A 97 6.53 -7.72 -1.38
C ASN A 97 5.25 -6.86 -1.42
N ASN A 98 4.09 -7.44 -1.04
CA ASN A 98 2.82 -6.74 -0.90
C ASN A 98 2.89 -5.67 0.20
N ILE A 99 3.51 -5.99 1.34
CA ILE A 99 3.75 -5.05 2.44
C ILE A 99 4.64 -3.90 1.97
N TYR A 100 5.76 -4.21 1.31
CA TYR A 100 6.64 -3.19 0.76
C TYR A 100 5.90 -2.24 -0.18
N THR A 101 5.18 -2.79 -1.15
CA THR A 101 4.42 -2.00 -2.15
C THR A 101 3.35 -1.14 -1.49
N ARG A 102 2.66 -1.67 -0.48
CA ARG A 102 1.61 -0.92 0.23
C ARG A 102 2.18 0.25 1.02
N TYR A 103 3.26 0.04 1.76
CA TYR A 103 3.70 0.96 2.81
C TYR A 103 4.90 1.82 2.44
N PHE A 104 5.75 1.39 1.51
CA PHE A 104 7.05 2.02 1.24
C PHE A 104 7.21 2.48 -0.20
N ASP A 105 6.66 1.73 -1.16
CA ASP A 105 6.83 2.09 -2.57
C ASP A 105 5.97 3.30 -2.98
N SER A 106 6.64 4.40 -3.30
CA SER A 106 6.06 5.64 -3.84
C SER A 106 5.80 5.60 -5.34
N ASP A 107 6.40 4.66 -6.07
CA ASP A 107 6.28 4.60 -7.53
C ASP A 107 5.03 3.84 -7.95
N VAL A 108 4.53 2.93 -7.09
CA VAL A 108 3.32 2.14 -7.33
C VAL A 108 2.16 2.65 -6.47
N ILE A 109 1.20 3.31 -7.14
CA ILE A 109 -0.01 3.88 -6.53
C ILE A 109 -1.25 3.25 -7.16
N LEU A 110 -1.96 2.44 -6.37
CA LEU A 110 -3.13 1.66 -6.81
C LEU A 110 -4.37 1.94 -5.94
N GLY A 111 -4.45 3.13 -5.32
CA GLY A 111 -5.60 3.51 -4.50
C GLY A 111 -6.87 3.60 -5.33
N LYS A 112 -8.00 3.09 -4.81
CA LYS A 112 -9.28 3.03 -5.53
C LYS A 112 -9.67 4.38 -6.15
N GLU A 113 -9.68 5.44 -5.35
CA GLU A 113 -10.03 6.80 -5.79
C GLU A 113 -9.16 7.30 -6.94
N TYR A 114 -7.85 7.04 -6.88
CA TYR A 114 -6.92 7.37 -7.98
C TYR A 114 -7.23 6.55 -9.23
N MET A 115 -7.39 5.24 -9.10
CA MET A 115 -7.68 4.35 -10.23
C MET A 115 -9.03 4.66 -10.89
N ASP A 116 -10.02 5.10 -10.11
CA ASP A 116 -11.33 5.48 -10.63
C ASP A 116 -11.25 6.79 -11.42
N LEU A 117 -10.43 7.77 -10.98
CA LEU A 117 -10.17 8.99 -11.74
C LEU A 117 -9.44 8.72 -13.08
N LEU A 118 -8.48 7.80 -13.09
CA LEU A 118 -7.82 7.41 -14.35
C LEU A 118 -8.77 6.75 -15.36
N LYS A 119 -9.85 6.12 -14.90
CA LYS A 119 -10.86 5.49 -15.77
C LYS A 119 -11.88 6.47 -16.31
N THR A 120 -11.90 7.74 -15.86
CA THR A 120 -12.88 8.73 -16.29
C THR A 120 -13.00 8.85 -17.81
N PRO A 121 -11.93 8.93 -18.61
CA PRO A 121 -12.06 9.06 -20.07
C PRO A 121 -12.74 7.84 -20.70
N LYS A 122 -12.41 6.63 -20.22
CA LYS A 122 -13.03 5.39 -20.67
C LYS A 122 -14.53 5.38 -20.35
N ASN A 123 -14.90 5.76 -19.12
CA ASN A 123 -16.31 5.76 -18.70
C ASN A 123 -17.13 6.78 -19.50
N LEU A 124 -16.62 8.00 -19.68
CA LEU A 124 -17.28 9.04 -20.47
C LEU A 124 -17.48 8.63 -21.93
N TYR A 125 -16.51 7.91 -22.51
CA TYR A 125 -16.66 7.35 -23.85
C TYR A 125 -17.84 6.35 -23.91
N TYR A 126 -17.92 5.42 -22.95
CA TYR A 126 -19.02 4.44 -22.91
C TYR A 126 -20.39 5.10 -22.65
N GLU A 127 -20.45 6.16 -21.84
CA GLU A 127 -21.65 6.96 -21.65
C GLU A 127 -22.08 7.66 -22.95
N TRP A 128 -21.14 8.28 -23.66
CA TRP A 128 -21.41 8.94 -24.94
C TRP A 128 -21.97 7.97 -25.98
N ILE A 129 -21.36 6.79 -26.18
CA ILE A 129 -21.87 5.81 -27.15
C ILE A 129 -23.21 5.18 -26.73
N SER A 130 -23.57 5.27 -25.45
CA SER A 130 -24.89 4.84 -24.94
C SER A 130 -26.01 5.84 -25.20
N GLY A 131 -25.70 6.98 -25.83
CA GLY A 131 -26.67 8.01 -26.20
C GLY A 131 -26.77 9.17 -25.22
N THR A 132 -25.86 9.28 -24.24
CA THR A 132 -25.80 10.46 -23.37
C THR A 132 -25.34 11.68 -24.17
N GLY A 133 -26.15 12.75 -24.14
CA GLY A 133 -25.81 14.03 -24.75
C GLY A 133 -24.59 14.64 -24.06
N LEU A 134 -23.42 14.47 -24.67
CA LEU A 134 -22.15 14.97 -24.16
C LEU A 134 -21.56 15.91 -25.22
N SER A 135 -21.22 17.14 -24.83
CA SER A 135 -20.49 18.06 -25.71
C SER A 135 -18.98 17.80 -25.61
N ARG A 136 -18.24 18.13 -26.67
CA ARG A 136 -16.77 18.03 -26.69
C ARG A 136 -16.13 18.83 -25.55
N ASP A 137 -16.57 20.07 -25.34
CA ASP A 137 -16.01 20.95 -24.32
C ASP A 137 -16.33 20.43 -22.91
N GLY A 138 -17.54 19.92 -22.70
CA GLY A 138 -17.94 19.28 -21.45
C GLY A 138 -17.11 18.04 -21.15
N ALA A 139 -16.93 17.16 -22.13
CA ALA A 139 -16.08 15.97 -22.01
C ALA A 139 -14.64 16.34 -21.68
N ASN A 140 -14.06 17.29 -22.42
CA ASN A 140 -12.68 17.74 -22.20
C ASN A 140 -12.51 18.37 -20.81
N ALA A 141 -13.45 19.19 -20.35
CA ALA A 141 -13.43 19.76 -19.01
C ALA A 141 -13.45 18.68 -17.92
N LEU A 142 -14.35 17.70 -18.03
CA LEU A 142 -14.45 16.59 -17.07
C LEU A 142 -13.19 15.72 -17.05
N ILE A 143 -12.61 15.42 -18.22
CA ILE A 143 -11.36 14.66 -18.32
C ILE A 143 -10.22 15.43 -17.66
N ASN A 144 -10.03 16.71 -17.99
CA ASN A 144 -8.95 17.53 -17.43
C ASN A 144 -9.09 17.68 -15.91
N GLU A 145 -10.30 17.91 -15.41
CA GLU A 145 -10.57 17.97 -13.97
C GLU A 145 -10.25 16.63 -13.29
N ALA A 146 -10.64 15.50 -13.89
CA ALA A 146 -10.33 14.18 -13.36
C ALA A 146 -8.82 13.90 -13.34
N MET A 147 -8.08 14.28 -14.38
CA MET A 147 -6.62 14.09 -14.44
C MET A 147 -5.88 14.97 -13.43
N ASP A 148 -6.30 16.22 -13.24
CA ASP A 148 -5.74 17.10 -12.19
C ASP A 148 -6.02 16.53 -10.79
N LYS A 149 -7.24 16.05 -10.53
CA LYS A 149 -7.58 15.34 -9.29
C LYS A 149 -6.77 14.06 -9.13
N ALA A 150 -6.54 13.30 -10.20
CA ALA A 150 -5.77 12.07 -10.18
C ALA A 150 -4.33 12.34 -9.78
N GLN A 151 -3.71 13.38 -10.36
CA GLN A 151 -2.36 13.80 -10.02
C GLN A 151 -2.26 14.24 -8.55
N LYS A 152 -3.18 15.08 -8.07
CA LYS A 152 -3.24 15.48 -6.65
C LYS A 152 -3.43 14.28 -5.72
N MET A 153 -4.25 13.30 -6.11
CA MET A 153 -4.47 12.08 -5.35
C MET A 153 -3.22 11.19 -5.33
N LYS A 154 -2.55 11.03 -6.47
CA LYS A 154 -1.29 10.30 -6.60
C LYS A 154 -0.26 10.87 -5.63
N GLU A 155 -0.01 12.18 -5.68
CA GLU A 155 0.93 12.85 -4.79
C GLU A 155 0.55 12.70 -3.31
N LYS A 156 -0.75 12.81 -2.98
CA LYS A 156 -1.25 12.60 -1.62
C LYS A 156 -0.95 11.17 -1.13
N LEU A 157 -1.18 10.16 -1.98
CA LEU A 157 -0.91 8.76 -1.63
C LEU A 157 0.60 8.46 -1.55
N GLN A 158 1.40 9.08 -2.42
CA GLN A 158 2.87 9.00 -2.37
C GLN A 158 3.42 9.55 -1.05
N ARG A 159 2.94 10.71 -0.59
CA ARG A 159 3.34 11.30 0.70
C ARG A 159 2.98 10.44 1.92
N GLN A 160 2.03 9.51 1.80
CA GLN A 160 1.63 8.62 2.90
C GLN A 160 2.56 7.42 3.07
N LYS A 161 3.41 7.14 2.06
CA LYS A 161 4.40 6.07 2.08
C LYS A 161 5.53 6.41 3.04
N MET A 162 6.10 5.39 3.66
CA MET A 162 7.29 5.50 4.51
C MET A 162 8.54 5.34 3.64
N SER A 163 9.64 5.95 4.03
CA SER A 163 10.91 5.79 3.34
C SER A 163 11.77 4.83 4.13
N LEU A 164 12.27 3.79 3.48
CA LEU A 164 13.21 2.84 4.08
C LEU A 164 14.07 2.20 2.97
N PRO A 165 15.40 2.23 3.05
CA PRO A 165 16.27 1.53 2.11
C PRO A 165 15.98 0.02 2.07
N TRP A 166 16.17 -0.61 0.91
CA TRP A 166 15.82 -2.03 0.72
C TRP A 166 16.54 -2.96 1.70
N ASN A 167 17.82 -2.71 1.99
CA ASN A 167 18.59 -3.53 2.95
C ASN A 167 18.03 -3.41 4.37
N GLU A 168 17.67 -2.20 4.81
CA GLU A 168 17.03 -1.98 6.11
C GLU A 168 15.64 -2.62 6.17
N TYR A 169 14.88 -2.56 5.06
CA TYR A 169 13.59 -3.25 4.95
C TYR A 169 13.77 -4.77 5.08
N LYS A 170 14.76 -5.35 4.43
CA LYS A 170 15.07 -6.79 4.55
C LYS A 170 15.34 -7.16 6.00
N SER A 171 16.24 -6.46 6.68
CA SER A 171 16.57 -6.70 8.09
C SER A 171 15.38 -6.48 9.02
N LEU A 172 14.51 -5.52 8.72
CA LEU A 172 13.27 -5.29 9.46
C LEU A 172 12.33 -6.50 9.34
N MET A 173 12.15 -7.03 8.13
CA MET A 173 11.28 -8.19 7.91
C MET A 173 11.83 -9.44 8.56
N GLU A 174 13.15 -9.66 8.54
CA GLU A 174 13.79 -10.76 9.28
C GLU A 174 13.56 -10.64 10.79
N THR A 175 13.66 -9.43 11.35
CA THR A 175 13.30 -9.19 12.77
C THR A 175 11.85 -9.57 13.08
N PHE A 176 10.92 -9.27 12.16
CA PHE A 176 9.52 -9.69 12.34
C PHE A 176 9.37 -11.20 12.24
N LEU A 177 10.00 -11.84 11.27
CA LEU A 177 9.92 -13.28 11.06
C LEU A 177 10.50 -14.05 12.25
N LEU A 178 11.64 -13.63 12.80
CA LEU A 178 12.23 -14.23 13.99
C LEU A 178 11.24 -14.21 15.16
N LYS A 179 10.68 -13.04 15.45
CA LYS A 179 9.66 -12.87 16.48
C LYS A 179 8.43 -13.73 16.22
N ILE A 180 8.02 -13.89 14.97
CA ILE A 180 6.87 -14.72 14.61
C ILE A 180 7.17 -16.19 14.89
N LEU A 181 8.33 -16.71 14.51
CA LEU A 181 8.73 -18.08 14.80
C LEU A 181 8.86 -18.32 16.31
N ASP A 182 9.43 -17.37 17.06
CA ASP A 182 9.51 -17.46 18.52
C ASP A 182 8.14 -17.58 19.19
N ASN A 183 7.13 -16.86 18.68
CA ASN A 183 5.77 -16.87 19.23
C ASN A 183 4.83 -17.90 18.58
N CYS A 184 5.27 -18.58 17.53
CA CYS A 184 4.49 -19.63 16.88
C CYS A 184 4.36 -20.83 17.82
N LYS A 185 3.21 -21.51 17.80
CA LYS A 185 3.04 -22.78 18.52
C LYS A 185 2.95 -23.93 17.52
N LEU A 186 3.16 -25.16 17.97
CA LEU A 186 2.96 -26.32 17.11
C LEU A 186 1.47 -26.55 16.89
N ILE A 187 1.11 -27.23 15.80
CA ILE A 187 -0.30 -27.43 15.43
C ILE A 187 -1.06 -28.14 16.56
N GLY A 188 -0.44 -29.15 17.17
CA GLY A 188 -0.97 -29.87 18.33
C GLY A 188 -1.24 -28.99 19.56
N ASP A 189 -0.55 -27.86 19.72
CA ASP A 189 -0.79 -26.92 20.82
C ASP A 189 -2.05 -26.06 20.62
N TYR A 190 -2.56 -26.00 19.38
CA TYR A 190 -3.81 -25.31 19.04
C TYR A 190 -5.04 -26.22 19.18
N GLU A 191 -4.84 -27.53 19.20
CA GLU A 191 -5.91 -28.53 19.39
C GLU A 191 -6.30 -28.65 20.87
N THR A 192 -7.16 -27.76 21.34
CA THR A 192 -7.76 -27.94 22.67
C THR A 192 -8.77 -29.10 22.67
N LYS A 193 -8.78 -29.91 23.75
CA LYS A 193 -9.63 -31.11 23.99
C LYS A 193 -11.16 -30.97 23.72
N THR A 194 -11.68 -29.78 23.42
CA THR A 194 -13.11 -29.50 23.20
C THR A 194 -13.43 -28.81 21.88
N SER A 195 -12.44 -28.51 21.03
CA SER A 195 -12.71 -27.98 19.70
C SER A 195 -11.67 -28.48 18.72
N VAL A 196 -12.00 -29.54 18.00
CA VAL A 196 -11.41 -29.77 16.69
C VAL A 196 -12.09 -28.74 15.78
N PRO A 197 -11.41 -27.70 15.25
CA PRO A 197 -11.95 -26.99 14.12
C PRO A 197 -11.73 -27.92 12.93
N THR A 198 -12.68 -28.84 12.74
CA THR A 198 -12.83 -29.73 11.59
C THR A 198 -13.01 -28.86 10.35
N ARG A 199 -11.86 -28.38 9.86
CA ARG A 199 -11.65 -27.74 8.57
C ARG A 199 -10.18 -27.83 8.13
N LEU A 200 -9.36 -28.58 8.88
CA LEU A 200 -7.98 -28.94 8.58
C LEU A 200 -7.89 -30.17 7.65
N ASP A 201 -8.95 -30.98 7.54
CA ASP A 201 -8.97 -32.18 6.69
C ASP A 201 -8.71 -31.93 5.19
N PHE A 202 -8.67 -30.65 4.76
CA PHE A 202 -8.38 -30.24 3.38
C PHE A 202 -7.23 -29.23 3.23
N LEU A 203 -6.66 -28.70 4.32
CA LEU A 203 -5.53 -27.74 4.28
C LEU A 203 -4.30 -28.39 4.88
N THR A 204 -3.22 -28.48 4.10
CA THR A 204 -1.93 -28.96 4.62
C THR A 204 -1.45 -28.04 5.76
N GLU A 205 -0.69 -28.59 6.70
CA GLU A 205 -0.16 -27.85 7.86
C GLU A 205 0.64 -26.60 7.44
N ASP A 206 1.34 -26.67 6.31
CA ASP A 206 2.03 -25.54 5.69
C ASP A 206 1.08 -24.36 5.43
N HIS A 207 -0.13 -24.60 4.94
CA HIS A 207 -1.10 -23.53 4.71
C HIS A 207 -1.53 -22.85 6.00
N PHE A 208 -1.65 -23.63 7.09
CA PHE A 208 -1.93 -23.08 8.42
C PHE A 208 -0.81 -22.13 8.85
N TYR A 209 0.44 -22.56 8.76
CA TYR A 209 1.59 -21.75 9.15
C TYR A 209 1.81 -20.54 8.24
N VAL A 210 1.63 -20.66 6.93
CA VAL A 210 1.66 -19.52 6.00
C VAL A 210 0.61 -18.49 6.38
N LYS A 211 -0.62 -18.92 6.69
CA LYS A 211 -1.69 -18.03 7.13
C LYS A 211 -1.34 -17.34 8.46
N TYR A 212 -0.81 -18.09 9.42
CA TYR A 212 -0.35 -17.55 10.70
C TYR A 212 0.71 -16.46 10.50
N ILE A 213 1.78 -16.76 9.77
CA ILE A 213 2.88 -15.84 9.48
C ILE A 213 2.34 -14.58 8.78
N ASN A 214 1.51 -14.74 7.75
CA ASN A 214 0.94 -13.62 7.00
C ASN A 214 0.11 -12.68 7.88
N CYS A 215 -0.70 -13.22 8.79
CA CYS A 215 -1.47 -12.44 9.76
C CYS A 215 -0.56 -11.70 10.74
N CYS A 216 0.48 -12.35 11.24
CA CYS A 216 1.42 -11.72 12.16
C CYS A 216 2.26 -10.63 11.49
N LEU A 217 2.68 -10.81 10.24
CA LEU A 217 3.38 -9.78 9.45
C LEU A 217 2.52 -8.51 9.28
N ASP A 218 1.21 -8.64 9.05
CA ASP A 218 0.29 -7.50 9.03
C ASP A 218 0.23 -6.78 10.38
N GLY A 219 0.27 -7.54 11.48
CA GLY A 219 0.30 -7.00 12.84
C GLY A 219 1.59 -6.23 13.12
N GLU A 220 2.74 -6.84 12.82
CA GLU A 220 4.06 -6.25 13.09
C GLU A 220 4.31 -5.00 12.23
N ILE A 221 3.93 -4.98 10.95
CA ILE A 221 4.09 -3.77 10.13
C ILE A 221 3.20 -2.62 10.62
N ARG A 222 1.99 -2.89 11.14
CA ARG A 222 1.13 -1.84 11.73
C ARG A 222 1.73 -1.27 13.01
N LYS A 223 2.32 -2.11 13.85
CA LYS A 223 3.07 -1.67 15.05
C LYS A 223 4.28 -0.83 14.64
N TRP A 224 5.05 -1.32 13.67
CA TRP A 224 6.21 -0.60 13.17
C TRP A 224 5.85 0.74 12.54
N GLN A 225 4.77 0.81 11.76
CA GLN A 225 4.28 2.07 11.20
C GLN A 225 3.98 3.09 12.29
N LYS A 226 3.35 2.68 13.41
CA LYS A 226 3.16 3.59 14.55
C LYS A 226 4.50 4.05 15.13
N LYS A 227 5.47 3.14 15.29
CA LYS A 227 6.82 3.45 15.79
C LYS A 227 7.54 4.44 14.88
N TYR A 228 7.49 4.24 13.56
CA TYR A 228 8.08 5.11 12.55
C TYR A 228 7.60 6.56 12.67
N TYR A 229 6.30 6.76 12.96
CA TYR A 229 5.71 8.08 13.15
C TYR A 229 5.73 8.59 14.61
N GLY A 230 6.45 7.91 15.53
CA GLY A 230 6.53 8.31 16.94
C GLY A 230 5.21 8.19 17.71
N LEU A 231 4.32 7.29 17.30
CA LEU A 231 2.99 7.12 17.87
C LEU A 231 2.95 6.02 18.93
N PRO A 232 2.11 6.16 19.98
CA PRO A 232 1.95 5.15 21.00
C PRO A 232 1.35 3.87 20.42
N GLN A 233 1.90 2.72 20.82
CA GLN A 233 1.45 1.40 20.33
C GLN A 233 0.04 1.05 20.85
N ASN A 234 -0.19 1.31 22.14
CA ASN A 234 -1.37 0.87 22.89
C ASN A 234 -2.28 2.05 23.19
N THR A 235 -2.98 2.54 22.17
CA THR A 235 -4.01 3.56 22.38
C THR A 235 -5.29 3.20 21.64
N ARG A 236 -6.42 3.46 22.30
CA ARG A 236 -7.78 3.38 21.72
C ARG A 236 -8.11 4.61 20.87
N LYS A 237 -7.18 5.55 20.72
CA LYS A 237 -7.36 6.78 19.94
C LYS A 237 -7.41 6.48 18.44
N GLN A 238 -8.21 7.27 17.73
CA GLN A 238 -8.27 7.23 16.28
C GLN A 238 -7.03 7.87 15.67
N TYR A 239 -6.65 7.39 14.49
CA TYR A 239 -5.51 7.92 13.73
C TYR A 239 -5.98 8.56 12.44
N GLY A 240 -5.40 9.71 12.11
CA GLY A 240 -5.62 10.42 10.86
C GLY A 240 -4.36 10.42 9.98
N ARG A 241 -4.55 10.74 8.70
CA ARG A 241 -3.47 11.00 7.74
C ARG A 241 -3.42 12.48 7.41
N CYS A 242 -2.27 13.10 7.60
CA CYS A 242 -2.18 14.54 7.41
C CYS A 242 -2.22 14.90 5.93
N MET A 243 -3.03 15.89 5.59
CA MET A 243 -3.20 16.37 4.22
C MET A 243 -1.89 16.88 3.59
N ASP A 244 -1.01 17.50 4.38
CA ASP A 244 0.21 18.14 3.88
C ASP A 244 1.39 17.15 3.83
N CYS A 245 1.73 16.48 4.95
CA CYS A 245 2.87 15.55 5.01
C CYS A 245 2.53 14.09 4.66
N GLY A 246 1.26 13.67 4.64
CA GLY A 246 0.86 12.25 4.56
C GLY A 246 1.14 11.41 5.81
N CYS A 247 1.85 11.97 6.79
CA CYS A 247 2.23 11.31 8.03
C CYS A 247 1.01 10.89 8.89
N LEU A 248 1.14 9.76 9.59
CA LEU A 248 0.13 9.25 10.51
C LEU A 248 0.17 10.07 11.81
N TYR A 249 -0.98 10.45 12.35
CA TYR A 249 -1.05 11.19 13.62
C TYR A 249 -2.27 10.79 14.46
N ILE A 250 -2.22 11.07 15.77
CA ILE A 250 -3.36 10.89 16.67
C ILE A 250 -4.41 11.96 16.38
N GLN A 251 -5.59 11.54 15.95
CA GLN A 251 -6.70 12.43 15.66
C GLN A 251 -7.39 12.87 16.96
N LYS A 252 -7.38 14.18 17.26
CA LYS A 252 -8.03 14.76 18.44
C LYS A 252 -9.47 15.22 18.15
N ALA A 253 -9.75 15.61 16.91
CA ALA A 253 -11.07 16.06 16.48
C ALA A 253 -11.44 15.43 15.13
N ARG A 254 -12.74 15.19 14.91
CA ARG A 254 -13.27 14.55 13.69
C ARG A 254 -12.84 15.26 12.40
N ASN A 255 -12.73 16.58 12.42
CA ASN A 255 -12.40 17.40 11.25
C ASN A 255 -10.93 17.86 11.19
N GLN A 256 -10.05 17.30 12.03
CA GLN A 256 -8.64 17.63 11.99
C GLN A 256 -8.02 17.12 10.69
N LYS A 257 -7.50 18.03 9.85
CA LYS A 257 -6.89 17.71 8.54
C LYS A 257 -5.36 17.57 8.58
N ARG A 258 -4.71 18.04 9.65
CA ARG A 258 -3.25 18.21 9.74
C ARG A 258 -2.69 17.64 11.04
N CYS A 259 -1.45 17.13 10.97
CA CYS A 259 -0.65 16.86 12.16
C CYS A 259 -0.26 18.18 12.87
N GLY A 260 0.22 18.09 14.11
CA GLY A 260 0.56 19.27 14.91
C GLY A 260 1.58 20.19 14.23
N GLU A 261 2.63 19.62 13.65
CA GLU A 261 3.68 20.38 12.95
C GLU A 261 3.17 21.11 11.72
N CYS A 262 2.40 20.41 10.87
CA CYS A 262 1.82 21.00 9.67
C CYS A 262 0.78 22.07 10.02
N GLN A 263 -0.01 21.85 11.07
CA GLN A 263 -0.95 22.85 11.57
C GLN A 263 -0.24 24.11 12.06
N HIS A 264 0.86 23.96 12.80
CA HIS A 264 1.66 25.09 13.25
C HIS A 264 2.24 25.90 12.07
N ARG A 265 2.83 25.21 11.09
CA ARG A 265 3.34 25.85 9.85
C ARG A 265 2.23 26.58 9.09
N TYR A 266 1.05 25.98 8.96
CA TYR A 266 -0.10 26.58 8.31
C TYR A 266 -0.57 27.85 9.04
N ASN A 267 -0.71 27.79 10.36
CA ASN A 267 -1.12 28.94 11.19
C ASN A 267 -0.13 30.11 11.06
N ARG A 268 1.19 29.83 11.05
CA ARG A 268 2.23 30.85 10.86
C ARG A 268 2.09 31.55 9.50
N LYS A 269 1.95 30.78 8.41
CA LYS A 269 1.77 31.33 7.05
C LYS A 269 0.51 32.20 6.96
N ASN A 270 -0.60 31.73 7.53
CA ASN A 270 -1.86 32.48 7.52
C ASN A 270 -1.79 33.78 8.32
N LYS A 271 -1.11 33.78 9.48
CA LYS A 271 -0.89 35.01 10.26
C LYS A 271 -0.13 36.04 9.43
N THR A 272 0.95 35.62 8.77
CA THR A 272 1.73 36.49 7.87
C THR A 272 0.90 37.01 6.69
N ALA A 273 0.09 36.15 6.05
CA ALA A 273 -0.77 36.55 4.94
C ALA A 273 -1.83 37.58 5.37
N LYS A 274 -2.50 37.35 6.51
CA LYS A 274 -3.46 38.31 7.08
C LYS A 274 -2.80 39.65 7.42
N GLN A 275 -1.61 39.64 8.00
CA GLN A 275 -0.86 40.87 8.28
C GLN A 275 -0.49 41.63 7.00
N LYS A 276 -0.12 40.93 5.91
CA LYS A 276 0.15 41.56 4.61
C LYS A 276 -1.11 42.19 4.04
N LEU A 277 -2.24 41.48 4.04
CA LEU A 277 -3.53 42.00 3.57
C LEU A 277 -3.96 43.24 4.35
N TYR A 278 -3.89 43.19 5.69
CA TYR A 278 -4.20 44.34 6.54
C TYR A 278 -3.32 45.56 6.24
N ARG A 279 -2.02 45.37 6.00
CA ARG A 279 -1.11 46.47 5.62
C ARG A 279 -1.48 47.07 4.26
N VAL A 280 -1.80 46.23 3.27
CA VAL A 280 -2.24 46.69 1.94
C VAL A 280 -3.56 47.44 2.02
N GLU A 281 -4.52 46.96 2.81
CA GLU A 281 -5.80 47.65 3.07
C GLU A 281 -5.57 49.00 3.76
N LYS A 282 -4.71 49.05 4.79
CA LYS A 282 -4.40 50.29 5.51
C LYS A 282 -3.66 51.32 4.64
N LEU A 283 -2.82 50.87 3.69
CA LEU A 283 -2.14 51.72 2.72
C LEU A 283 -3.04 52.19 1.57
N LYS A 284 -4.22 51.57 1.39
CA LYS A 284 -5.23 51.98 0.40
C LYS A 284 -6.26 52.97 0.95
N ILE A 285 -6.27 53.23 2.26
CA ILE A 285 -7.08 54.30 2.85
C ILE A 285 -6.29 55.60 2.66
N PRO A 286 -6.75 56.55 1.81
CA PRO A 286 -6.11 57.86 1.77
C PRO A 286 -6.24 58.48 3.15
N ALA A 287 -5.17 59.11 3.64
CA ALA A 287 -5.31 60.02 4.77
C ALA A 287 -6.34 61.09 4.35
N GLY A 288 -7.57 60.94 4.88
CA GLY A 288 -8.62 61.93 4.70
C GLY A 288 -8.18 63.27 5.32
N PRO A 289 -8.81 64.37 4.86
CA PRO A 289 -8.29 65.74 4.94
C PRO A 289 -7.91 66.20 6.34
#